data_AF-A0A820PQ65-F1
#
_entry.id   AF-A0A820PQ65-F1
#
_cell.length_a   1.000
_cell.length_b   1.000
_cell.length_c   1.000
_cell.angle_alpha   90.00
_cell.angle_beta   90.00
_cell.angle_gamma   90.00
#
_symmetry.space_group_name_H-M   'P 1'
#
loop_
_entity.id
_entity.type
_entity.pdbx_description
1 polymer ?
#
loop_
_entity_poly.entity_id
_entity_poly.type
_entity_poly.pdbx_seq_one_letter_code
_entity_poly.pdbx_strand_id
1 'polypeptide(L)'
;DRNTFQRFDRFNAKYNPLGQSALREIFLKTDNYIDGVFFADLLKEVICDLEDSKYQHSEPRLSIYGKSSDEWDKLAKWAVKNTMYSANVSWMVQIPRL
;
A
#
# COMPACT_ATOMS: atom_id res chain seq x y z
N ASP A 1 1.31 22.34 14.48
CA ASP A 1 2.50 22.93 13.83
C ASP A 1 2.22 23.09 12.34
N ARG A 2 2.20 24.33 11.86
CA ARG A 2 1.47 24.79 10.66
C ARG A 2 2.31 24.73 9.38
N ASN A 3 3.35 23.89 9.36
CA ASN A 3 4.44 23.90 8.37
C ASN A 3 4.55 22.64 7.50
N THR A 4 3.56 21.74 7.55
CA THR A 4 3.60 20.44 6.85
C THR A 4 2.67 20.36 5.64
N PHE A 5 1.95 21.43 5.32
CA PHE A 5 0.85 21.40 4.34
C PHE A 5 1.29 21.59 2.88
N GLN A 6 2.59 21.76 2.60
CA GLN A 6 3.09 22.06 1.24
C GLN A 6 4.42 21.36 0.89
N ARG A 7 4.84 20.36 1.68
CA ARG A 7 6.11 19.65 1.45
C ARG A 7 5.93 18.14 1.27
N PHE A 8 5.50 17.77 0.07
CA PHE A 8 5.37 16.38 -0.38
C PHE A 8 6.71 15.61 -0.36
N ASP A 9 7.82 16.33 -0.52
CA ASP A 9 9.21 15.91 -0.34
C ASP A 9 9.48 15.32 1.06
N ARG A 10 8.95 15.95 2.12
CA ARG A 10 9.09 15.43 3.50
C ARG A 10 8.18 14.22 3.79
N PHE A 11 7.02 14.13 3.13
CA PHE A 11 6.15 12.96 3.25
C PHE A 11 6.76 11.73 2.57
N ASN A 12 7.30 11.88 1.36
CA ASN A 12 7.95 10.78 0.63
C ASN A 12 9.19 10.26 1.34
N ALA A 13 9.99 11.14 1.96
CA ALA A 13 11.17 10.75 2.73
C ALA A 13 10.84 9.84 3.94
N LYS A 14 9.66 9.99 4.55
CA LYS A 14 9.24 9.20 5.72
C LYS A 14 8.97 7.72 5.39
N TYR A 15 8.61 7.42 4.13
CA TYR A 15 8.29 6.05 3.67
C TYR A 15 9.38 5.45 2.78
N ASN A 16 10.56 6.08 2.71
CA ASN A 16 11.68 5.57 1.95
C ASN A 16 12.60 4.79 2.91
N PRO A 17 12.49 3.45 2.99
CA PRO A 17 13.38 2.69 3.84
C PRO A 17 14.82 2.97 3.39
N LEU A 18 15.67 3.41 4.33
CA LEU A 18 17.09 3.66 4.13
C LEU A 18 17.46 4.75 3.11
N GLY A 19 16.49 5.57 2.67
CA GLY A 19 16.74 6.66 1.71
C GLY A 19 16.92 6.21 0.25
N GLN A 20 16.72 4.93 -0.07
CA GLN A 20 16.76 4.41 -1.44
C GLN A 20 15.34 4.19 -1.99
N SER A 21 14.99 4.93 -3.05
CA SER A 21 13.69 4.82 -3.73
C SER A 21 13.40 3.43 -4.30
N ALA A 22 14.46 2.68 -4.67
CA ALA A 22 14.34 1.35 -5.23
C ALA A 22 13.72 0.34 -4.24
N LEU A 23 14.11 0.38 -2.97
CA LEU A 23 13.58 -0.54 -1.97
C LEU A 23 12.09 -0.27 -1.70
N ARG A 24 11.70 1.01 -1.66
CA ARG A 24 10.28 1.37 -1.57
C ARG A 24 9.48 0.84 -2.77
N GLU A 25 10.04 0.94 -3.96
CA GLU A 25 9.38 0.46 -5.17
C GLU A 25 9.24 -1.07 -5.21
N ILE A 26 10.27 -1.79 -4.76
CA ILE A 26 10.27 -3.25 -4.73
C ILE A 26 9.32 -3.78 -3.65
N PHE A 27 9.37 -3.22 -2.44
CA PHE A 27 8.69 -3.79 -1.27
C PHE A 27 7.40 -3.09 -0.85
N LEU A 28 7.16 -1.84 -1.27
CA LEU A 28 6.04 -1.01 -0.77
C LEU A 28 5.15 -0.44 -1.88
N LYS A 29 5.20 -1.01 -3.10
CA LYS A 29 4.29 -0.67 -4.19
C LYS A 29 3.59 -1.92 -4.73
N THR A 30 2.34 -1.74 -5.13
CA THR A 30 1.51 -2.75 -5.80
C THR A 30 1.83 -2.89 -7.30
N ASP A 31 2.24 -1.80 -7.95
CA ASP A 31 2.64 -1.75 -9.36
C ASP A 31 4.17 -1.59 -9.45
N ASN A 32 4.87 -2.67 -9.76
CA ASN A 32 6.31 -2.72 -9.99
C ASN A 32 6.66 -3.85 -11.00
N TYR A 33 7.96 -4.03 -11.33
CA TYR A 33 8.40 -4.98 -12.36
C TYR A 33 7.93 -6.44 -12.15
N ILE A 34 7.67 -6.83 -10.90
CA ILE A 34 7.23 -8.18 -10.53
C ILE A 34 5.78 -8.19 -10.04
N ASP A 35 4.95 -7.22 -10.45
CA ASP A 35 3.55 -7.08 -10.06
C ASP A 35 3.33 -7.08 -8.53
N GLY A 36 4.20 -6.42 -7.76
CA GLY A 36 3.98 -6.20 -6.32
C GLY A 36 3.95 -7.47 -5.46
N VAL A 37 4.57 -8.57 -5.91
CA VAL A 37 4.61 -9.86 -5.19
C VAL A 37 5.22 -9.71 -3.79
N PHE A 38 6.39 -9.07 -3.67
CA PHE A 38 7.02 -8.89 -2.35
C PHE A 38 6.19 -8.05 -1.39
N PHE A 39 5.47 -7.04 -1.90
CA PHE A 39 4.58 -6.24 -1.06
C PHE A 39 3.39 -7.06 -0.57
N ALA A 40 2.83 -7.92 -1.44
CA ALA A 40 1.75 -8.81 -1.07
C ALA A 40 2.18 -9.85 -0.02
N ASP A 41 3.34 -10.48 -0.21
CA ASP A 41 3.87 -11.47 0.73
C ASP A 41 4.12 -10.85 2.11
N LEU A 42 4.73 -9.66 2.15
CA LEU A 42 4.92 -8.92 3.41
C LEU A 42 3.58 -8.61 4.09
N LEU A 43 2.58 -8.17 3.33
CA LEU A 43 1.27 -7.87 3.89
C LEU A 43 0.54 -9.13 4.38
N LYS A 44 0.74 -10.28 3.76
CA LYS A 44 0.13 -11.55 4.22
C LYS A 44 0.62 -11.95 5.60
N GLU A 45 1.90 -11.80 5.89
CA GLU A 45 2.44 -12.04 7.24
C GLU A 45 1.74 -11.13 8.26
N VAL A 46 1.59 -9.84 7.93
CA VAL A 46 0.88 -8.87 8.80
C VAL A 46 -0.61 -9.22 8.96
N ILE A 47 -1.27 -9.69 7.90
CA ILE A 47 -2.66 -10.11 7.95
C ILE A 47 -2.82 -11.36 8.82
N CYS A 48 -1.90 -12.33 8.71
CA CYS A 48 -1.90 -13.54 9.51
C CYS A 48 -1.83 -13.20 11.02
N ASP A 49 -0.93 -12.29 11.40
CA ASP A 49 -0.82 -11.81 12.79
C ASP A 49 -2.10 -11.11 13.28
N LEU A 50 -2.79 -10.39 12.38
CA LEU A 50 -4.06 -9.73 12.67
C LEU A 50 -5.21 -10.73 12.84
N GLU A 51 -5.22 -11.83 12.07
CA GLU A 51 -6.22 -12.90 12.17
C GLU A 51 -6.08 -13.69 13.47
N ASP A 52 -4.85 -13.92 13.95
CA ASP A 52 -4.59 -14.51 15.27
C ASP A 52 -5.12 -13.61 16.41
N SER A 53 -5.14 -12.30 16.18
CA SER A 53 -5.65 -11.29 17.11
C SER A 53 -7.17 -11.04 16.91
N LYS A 54 -8.01 -11.93 17.45
CA LYS A 54 -9.49 -11.94 17.28
C LYS A 54 -10.21 -10.59 17.34
N TYR A 55 -9.75 -9.66 18.18
CA TYR A 55 -10.41 -8.36 18.40
C TYR A 55 -9.70 -7.18 17.71
N GLN A 56 -8.65 -7.46 16.94
CA GLN A 56 -7.89 -6.46 16.24
C GLN A 56 -8.34 -6.39 14.78
N HIS A 57 -8.79 -5.20 14.37
CA HIS A 57 -9.16 -4.91 13.00
C HIS A 57 -8.27 -3.80 12.46
N SER A 58 -8.03 -3.81 11.15
CA SER A 58 -7.22 -2.81 10.47
C SER A 58 -7.86 -2.33 9.18
N GLU A 59 -7.73 -1.03 8.91
CA GLU A 59 -8.19 -0.40 7.66
C GLU A 59 -7.02 0.17 6.85
N PRO A 60 -6.21 -0.69 6.20
CA PRO A 60 -5.08 -0.25 5.39
C PRO A 60 -5.54 0.56 4.18
N ARG A 61 -4.73 1.56 3.82
CA ARG A 61 -5.01 2.48 2.72
C ARG A 61 -4.10 2.22 1.53
N LEU A 62 -4.70 2.03 0.35
CA LEU A 62 -4.00 1.91 -0.93
C LEU A 62 -4.25 3.15 -1.77
N SER A 63 -3.21 3.69 -2.39
CA SER A 63 -3.30 4.91 -3.18
C SER A 63 -3.59 4.62 -4.65
N ILE A 64 -4.56 5.33 -5.21
CA ILE A 64 -4.72 5.50 -6.67
C ILE A 64 -4.48 6.98 -6.98
N TYR A 65 -3.64 7.26 -7.98
CA TYR A 65 -3.23 8.62 -8.32
C TYR A 65 -4.07 9.22 -9.45
N GLY A 66 -4.84 8.39 -10.18
CA GLY A 66 -5.73 8.85 -11.23
C GLY A 66 -4.99 9.41 -12.46
N LYS A 67 -3.75 8.96 -12.69
CA LYS A 67 -2.97 9.31 -13.89
C LYS A 67 -3.40 8.47 -15.09
N SER A 68 -3.86 7.25 -14.87
CA SER A 68 -4.45 6.38 -15.88
C SER A 68 -5.76 5.76 -15.39
N SER A 69 -6.70 5.52 -16.31
CA SER A 69 -7.92 4.73 -16.05
C SER A 69 -7.59 3.31 -15.57
N ASP A 70 -6.48 2.75 -16.06
CA ASP A 70 -6.11 1.35 -15.87
C ASP A 70 -5.58 1.06 -14.45
N GLU A 71 -5.33 2.11 -13.64
CA GLU A 71 -4.84 1.96 -12.27
C GLU A 71 -5.79 1.12 -11.41
N TRP A 72 -7.10 1.30 -11.57
CA TRP A 72 -8.11 0.51 -10.86
C TRP A 72 -8.04 -0.96 -11.23
N ASP A 73 -7.95 -1.27 -12.54
CA ASP A 73 -7.88 -2.64 -13.03
C ASP A 73 -6.60 -3.33 -12.58
N LYS A 74 -5.46 -2.62 -12.61
CA LYS A 74 -4.18 -3.13 -12.10
C LYS A 74 -4.26 -3.45 -10.62
N LEU A 75 -4.82 -2.54 -9.82
CA LEU A 75 -4.95 -2.72 -8.37
C LEU A 75 -5.87 -3.91 -8.05
N ALA A 76 -7.00 -4.03 -8.75
CA ALA A 76 -7.93 -5.14 -8.59
C ALA A 76 -7.28 -6.48 -8.98
N LYS A 77 -6.57 -6.54 -10.11
CA LYS A 77 -5.81 -7.72 -10.54
C LYS A 77 -4.77 -8.13 -9.50
N TRP A 78 -4.03 -7.16 -8.95
CA TRP A 78 -3.05 -7.42 -7.89
C TRP A 78 -3.71 -8.02 -6.64
N ALA A 79 -4.82 -7.44 -6.17
CA ALA A 79 -5.52 -7.90 -4.98
C ALA A 79 -6.08 -9.33 -5.14
N VAL A 80 -6.67 -9.64 -6.30
CA VAL A 80 -7.23 -10.96 -6.61
C VAL A 80 -6.11 -12.00 -6.80
N LYS A 81 -5.08 -11.69 -7.59
CA LYS A 81 -3.95 -12.61 -7.86
C LYS A 81 -3.23 -13.01 -6.58
N ASN A 82 -3.08 -12.08 -5.64
CA ASN A 82 -2.40 -12.32 -4.37
C ASN A 82 -3.34 -12.71 -3.23
N THR A 83 -4.64 -12.94 -3.48
CA THR A 83 -5.63 -13.32 -2.47
C THR A 83 -5.63 -12.42 -1.22
N MET A 84 -5.67 -11.10 -1.45
CA MET A 84 -5.56 -10.07 -0.39
C MET A 84 -6.90 -9.83 0.34
N TYR A 85 -7.44 -10.89 0.96
CA TYR A 85 -8.70 -10.87 1.71
C TYR A 85 -8.48 -11.41 3.13
N SER A 86 -9.17 -10.79 4.10
CA SER A 86 -9.23 -11.25 5.50
C SER A 86 -10.50 -10.72 6.16
N ALA A 87 -11.00 -11.41 7.18
CA ALA A 87 -12.13 -10.94 7.99
C ALA A 87 -11.75 -9.74 8.87
N ASN A 88 -10.47 -9.60 9.22
CA ASN A 88 -9.98 -8.57 10.13
C ASN A 88 -9.53 -7.29 9.40
N VAL A 89 -9.51 -7.31 8.06
CA VAL A 89 -8.94 -6.24 7.24
C VAL A 89 -9.96 -5.70 6.25
N SER A 90 -10.17 -4.38 6.26
CA SER A 90 -11.00 -3.67 5.29
C SER A 90 -10.17 -2.63 4.52
N TRP A 91 -10.11 -2.75 3.20
CA TRP A 91 -9.29 -1.86 2.38
C TRP A 91 -9.98 -0.54 2.10
N MET A 92 -9.24 0.57 2.23
CA MET A 92 -9.69 1.90 1.83
C MET A 92 -8.82 2.43 0.70
N VAL A 93 -9.45 2.80 -0.41
CA VAL A 93 -8.74 3.46 -1.52
C VAL A 93 -8.65 4.95 -1.23
N GLN A 94 -7.43 5.49 -1.26
CA GLN A 94 -7.18 6.92 -1.12
C GLN A 94 -6.74 7.52 -2.45
N ILE A 95 -7.22 8.74 -2.74
CA ILE A 95 -6.84 9.52 -3.92
C ILE A 95 -6.13 10.79 -3.45
N PRO A 96 -4.79 10.84 -3.51
CA PRO A 96 -4.03 12.02 -3.12
C PRO A 96 -4.38 13.21 -4.02
N ARG A 97 -4.68 14.36 -3.42
CA ARG A 97 -4.83 15.64 -4.11
C ARG A 97 -3.43 16.24 -4.30
N LEU A 98 -2.78 15.87 -5.40
CA LEU A 98 -1.45 16.31 -5.82
C LEU A 98 -1.54 17.51 -6.77
#